data_AF-A0A2V1C160-F1
#
_entry.id   AF-A0A2V1C160-F1
#
_cell.length_a   1.000
_cell.length_b   1.000
_cell.length_c   1.000
_cell.angle_alpha   90.00
_cell.angle_beta   90.00
_cell.angle_gamma   90.00
#
_symmetry.space_group_name_H-M   'P 1'
#
loop_
_entity.id
_entity.type
_entity.pdbx_description
1 polymer ?
#
loop_
_entity_poly.entity_id
_entity_poly.type
_entity_poly.pdbx_seq_one_letter_code
_entity_poly.pdbx_strand_id
1 'polypeptide(L)'
;MAPLPSISIASIVIGFISFAFTLAIWIHAFWGAFLTVVSAPSQLRDAFSTLRQSLYEEREYLKRKRRREKGTQDRDSKQRSLYDEGGPTKVINDAVKDLIHDFKRYERPFLESPHTGREKELEWSFDATQQHYRCDFSHRLLWLRSKGGIESIAEKLQKIQTRRIAVETTESRFMLADVMGMVRENERRLSAIEERLQMSRIGY
;
A
#
# COMPACT_ATOMS: atom_id res chain seq x y z
N MET A 1 -55.45 12.61 51.87
CA MET A 1 -54.55 12.60 50.69
C MET A 1 -54.24 14.05 50.35
N ALA A 2 -53.07 14.56 50.73
CA ALA A 2 -52.71 15.96 50.49
C ALA A 2 -52.38 16.17 49.00
N PRO A 3 -52.96 17.16 48.31
CA PRO A 3 -52.62 17.46 46.93
C PRO A 3 -51.21 18.04 46.87
N LEU A 4 -50.34 17.45 46.04
CA LEU A 4 -49.00 17.99 45.77
C LEU A 4 -49.14 19.40 45.18
N PRO A 5 -48.39 20.40 45.65
CA PRO A 5 -48.46 21.75 45.12
C PRO A 5 -48.04 21.75 43.64
N SER A 6 -48.90 22.27 42.76
CA SER A 6 -48.76 22.27 41.30
C SER A 6 -47.42 22.81 40.80
N ILE A 7 -46.80 23.71 41.58
CA ILE A 7 -45.49 24.32 41.32
C ILE A 7 -44.35 23.29 41.39
N SER A 8 -44.45 22.29 42.27
CA SER A 8 -43.44 21.23 42.40
C SER A 8 -43.44 20.32 41.16
N ILE A 9 -44.64 19.97 40.66
CA ILE A 9 -44.80 19.15 39.45
C ILE A 9 -44.25 19.90 38.23
N ALA A 10 -44.54 21.21 38.11
CA ALA A 10 -44.03 22.02 37.03
C ALA A 10 -42.49 22.11 37.01
N SER A 11 -41.85 22.27 38.18
CA SER A 11 -40.39 22.31 38.29
C SER A 11 -39.73 20.97 37.92
N ILE A 12 -40.32 19.85 38.33
CA ILE A 12 -39.85 18.51 37.96
C ILE A 12 -39.93 18.28 36.45
N VAL A 13 -41.03 18.68 35.82
CA VAL A 13 -41.22 18.55 34.36
C VAL A 13 -40.20 19.40 33.60
N ILE A 14 -39.98 20.65 34.01
CA ILE A 14 -38.98 21.53 33.39
C ILE A 14 -37.56 20.95 33.57
N GLY A 15 -37.22 20.48 34.76
CA GLY A 15 -35.93 19.84 35.03
C GLY A 15 -35.70 18.59 34.17
N PHE A 16 -36.74 17.77 33.99
CA PHE A 16 -36.66 16.60 33.13
C PHE A 16 -36.49 16.98 31.65
N ILE A 17 -37.17 18.02 31.16
CA ILE A 17 -37.03 18.51 29.79
C ILE A 17 -35.60 19.06 29.56
N SER A 18 -35.07 19.84 30.49
CA SER A 18 -33.69 20.36 30.40
C SER A 18 -32.64 19.25 30.47
N PHE A 19 -32.85 18.23 31.32
CA PHE A 19 -31.99 17.05 31.39
C PHE A 19 -32.05 16.22 30.10
N ALA A 20 -33.25 15.97 29.56
CA ALA A 20 -33.44 15.24 28.31
C ALA A 20 -32.80 15.97 27.13
N PHE A 21 -32.89 17.30 27.09
CA PHE A 21 -32.23 18.11 26.06
C PHE A 21 -30.71 18.04 26.16
N THR A 22 -30.17 18.10 27.39
CA THR A 22 -28.73 17.94 27.65
C THR A 22 -28.25 16.55 27.22
N LEU A 23 -29.03 15.51 27.53
CA LEU A 23 -28.74 14.13 27.17
C LEU A 23 -28.84 13.91 25.65
N ALA A 24 -29.79 14.55 24.98
CA ALA A 24 -29.92 14.52 23.53
C ALA A 24 -28.72 15.17 22.82
N ILE A 25 -28.26 16.32 23.29
CA ILE A 25 -27.04 16.97 22.77
C ILE A 25 -25.82 16.07 22.97
N TRP A 26 -25.70 15.47 24.15
CA TRP A 26 -24.59 14.56 24.46
C TRP A 26 -24.60 13.32 23.57
N ILE A 27 -25.76 12.67 23.41
CA ILE A 27 -25.91 11.51 22.52
C ILE A 27 -25.66 11.90 21.07
N HIS A 28 -26.14 13.06 20.60
CA HIS A 28 -25.92 13.51 19.23
C HIS A 28 -24.42 13.72 18.92
N ALA A 29 -23.68 14.35 19.85
CA ALA A 29 -22.23 14.50 19.74
C ALA A 29 -21.51 13.13 19.79
N PHE A 30 -21.98 12.23 20.66
CA PHE A 30 -21.43 10.88 20.81
C PHE A 30 -21.73 9.97 19.61
N TRP A 31 -22.85 10.20 18.92
CA TRP A 31 -23.30 9.40 17.78
C TRP A 31 -22.31 9.46 16.61
N GLY A 32 -21.66 10.60 16.39
CA GLY A 32 -20.60 10.73 15.37
C GLY A 32 -19.39 9.83 15.66
N ALA A 33 -18.98 9.73 16.93
CA ALA A 33 -17.93 8.82 17.35
C ALA A 33 -18.38 7.36 17.24
N PHE A 34 -19.63 7.06 17.62
CA PHE A 34 -20.19 5.70 17.51
C PHE A 34 -20.33 5.24 16.06
N LEU A 35 -20.78 6.10 15.14
CA LEU A 35 -20.83 5.81 13.70
C LEU A 35 -19.43 5.59 13.10
N THR A 36 -18.41 6.30 13.61
CA THR A 36 -17.01 6.05 13.22
C THR A 36 -16.55 4.66 13.68
N VAL A 37 -16.96 4.23 14.88
CA VAL A 37 -16.72 2.87 15.39
C VAL A 37 -17.52 1.81 14.62
N VAL A 38 -18.73 2.13 14.15
CA VAL A 38 -19.59 1.22 13.38
C VAL A 38 -19.17 1.09 11.92
N SER A 39 -18.57 2.12 11.32
CA SER A 39 -18.02 2.13 9.94
C SER A 39 -16.58 1.61 9.85
N ALA A 40 -15.90 1.44 11.00
CA ALA A 40 -14.59 0.82 11.10
C ALA A 40 -14.44 -0.60 10.51
N PRO A 41 -15.42 -1.53 10.49
CA PRO A 41 -15.19 -2.91 10.08
C PRO A 41 -14.97 -3.07 8.57
N SER A 42 -15.67 -2.30 7.72
CA SER A 42 -15.38 -2.32 6.27
C SER A 42 -14.02 -1.68 5.98
N GLN A 43 -13.74 -0.54 6.61
CA GLN A 43 -12.45 0.15 6.49
C GLN A 43 -11.27 -0.73 6.94
N LEU A 44 -11.45 -1.52 8.01
CA LEU A 44 -10.44 -2.44 8.52
C LEU A 44 -10.07 -3.49 7.48
N ARG A 45 -11.06 -4.18 6.91
CA ARG A 45 -10.84 -5.21 5.90
C ARG A 45 -10.20 -4.62 4.65
N ASP A 46 -10.67 -3.47 4.19
CA ASP A 46 -10.14 -2.82 3.00
C ASP A 46 -8.71 -2.32 3.23
N ALA A 47 -8.42 -1.70 4.37
CA ALA A 47 -7.09 -1.23 4.71
C ALA A 47 -6.08 -2.38 4.85
N PHE A 48 -6.44 -3.47 5.56
CA PHE A 48 -5.55 -4.63 5.66
C PHE A 48 -5.35 -5.31 4.32
N SER A 49 -6.41 -5.55 3.53
CA SER A 49 -6.28 -6.23 2.24
C SER A 49 -5.48 -5.41 1.21
N THR A 50 -5.73 -4.11 1.11
CA THR A 50 -4.98 -3.21 0.20
C THR A 50 -3.52 -3.06 0.61
N LEU A 51 -3.24 -2.88 1.91
CA LEU A 51 -1.87 -2.78 2.40
C LEU A 51 -1.13 -4.11 2.25
N ARG A 52 -1.80 -5.23 2.52
CA ARG A 52 -1.27 -6.57 2.30
C ARG A 52 -0.88 -6.74 0.84
N GLN A 53 -1.81 -6.46 -0.07
CA GLN A 53 -1.59 -6.58 -1.51
C GLN A 53 -0.41 -5.73 -1.98
N SER A 54 -0.36 -4.46 -1.57
CA SER A 54 0.74 -3.55 -1.96
C SER A 54 2.11 -3.97 -1.41
N LEU A 55 2.19 -4.45 -0.16
CA LEU A 55 3.43 -4.98 0.42
C LEU A 55 3.94 -6.21 -0.33
N TYR A 56 3.03 -7.12 -0.69
CA TYR A 56 3.39 -8.35 -1.39
C TYR A 56 3.77 -8.09 -2.85
N GLU A 57 3.04 -7.22 -3.53
CA GLU A 57 3.39 -6.79 -4.88
C GLU A 57 4.79 -6.16 -4.92
N GLU A 58 5.11 -5.30 -3.94
CA GLU A 58 6.41 -4.68 -3.82
C GLU A 58 7.54 -5.71 -3.63
N ARG A 59 7.30 -6.69 -2.75
CA ARG A 59 8.28 -7.75 -2.50
C ARG A 59 8.54 -8.60 -3.75
N GLU A 60 7.48 -9.03 -4.44
CA GLU A 60 7.64 -9.84 -5.65
C GLU A 60 8.25 -9.04 -6.80
N TYR A 61 7.94 -7.75 -6.91
CA TYR A 61 8.66 -6.84 -7.82
C TYR A 61 10.17 -6.86 -7.54
N LEU A 62 10.59 -6.67 -6.29
CA LEU A 62 12.01 -6.61 -5.93
C LEU A 62 12.72 -7.95 -6.18
N LYS A 63 12.03 -9.06 -5.92
CA LYS A 63 12.53 -10.40 -6.21
C LYS A 63 12.71 -10.63 -7.72
N ARG A 64 11.78 -10.14 -8.56
CA ARG A 64 11.92 -10.18 -10.03
C ARG A 64 13.06 -9.28 -10.50
N LYS A 65 13.19 -8.06 -9.97
CA LYS A 65 14.28 -7.12 -10.28
C LYS A 65 15.65 -7.74 -9.97
N ARG A 66 15.83 -8.30 -8.78
CA ARG A 66 17.05 -9.01 -8.39
C ARG A 66 17.38 -10.19 -9.32
N ARG A 67 16.38 -10.95 -9.76
CA ARG A 67 16.59 -12.07 -10.71
C ARG A 67 17.08 -11.57 -12.07
N ARG A 68 16.56 -10.44 -12.56
CA ARG A 68 16.99 -9.81 -13.81
C ARG A 68 18.42 -9.28 -13.70
N GLU A 69 18.74 -8.56 -12.63
CA GLU A 69 20.09 -8.04 -12.36
C GLU A 69 21.13 -9.16 -12.28
N LYS A 70 20.82 -10.25 -11.54
CA LYS A 70 21.72 -11.41 -11.42
C LYS A 70 21.95 -12.11 -12.77
N GLY A 71 20.95 -12.18 -13.64
CA GLY A 71 21.08 -12.79 -14.97
C GLY A 71 21.97 -11.99 -15.92
N THR A 72 22.03 -10.66 -15.76
CA THR A 72 22.92 -9.78 -16.53
C THR A 72 24.36 -9.79 -16.00
N GLN A 73 24.53 -9.95 -14.68
CA GLN A 73 25.83 -9.90 -13.98
C GLN A 73 26.77 -11.07 -14.31
N ASP A 74 26.23 -12.25 -14.66
CA ASP A 74 27.03 -13.44 -15.01
C ASP A 74 27.85 -13.26 -16.30
N ARG A 75 27.55 -12.22 -17.10
CA ARG A 75 28.29 -11.86 -18.32
C ARG A 75 29.47 -10.91 -18.10
N ASP A 76 29.58 -10.24 -16.94
CA ASP A 76 30.49 -9.09 -16.73
C ASP A 76 31.37 -9.25 -15.44
N SER A 77 31.54 -10.50 -14.99
CA SER A 77 31.76 -10.87 -13.58
C SER A 77 33.15 -10.63 -12.95
N LYS A 78 34.12 -10.00 -13.60
CA LYS A 78 35.47 -9.88 -13.02
C LYS A 78 35.78 -8.58 -12.25
N GLN A 79 34.99 -7.52 -12.36
CA GLN A 79 35.42 -6.20 -11.85
C GLN A 79 34.53 -5.54 -10.78
N ARG A 80 33.28 -6.01 -10.56
CA ARG A 80 32.29 -5.25 -9.76
C ARG A 80 31.81 -5.89 -8.46
N SER A 81 32.24 -7.10 -8.13
CA SER A 81 31.74 -7.89 -6.99
C SER A 81 31.94 -7.25 -5.60
N LEU A 82 32.84 -6.27 -5.46
CA LEU A 82 33.17 -5.65 -4.16
C LEU A 82 32.28 -4.46 -3.77
N TYR A 83 31.50 -3.91 -4.70
CA TYR A 83 30.58 -2.78 -4.42
C TYR A 83 29.11 -3.20 -4.36
N ASP A 84 28.80 -4.47 -4.65
CA ASP A 84 27.43 -4.94 -4.92
C ASP A 84 26.82 -5.83 -3.82
N GLU A 85 27.55 -6.08 -2.73
CA GLU A 85 27.05 -6.90 -1.61
C GLU A 85 25.91 -6.26 -0.81
N GLY A 86 25.57 -5.00 -1.08
CA GLY A 86 24.58 -4.22 -0.32
C GLY A 86 23.81 -3.17 -1.09
N GLY A 87 23.69 -3.27 -2.42
CA GLY A 87 23.11 -2.22 -3.27
C GLY A 87 21.72 -1.71 -2.84
N PRO A 88 21.26 -0.54 -3.32
CA PRO A 88 20.00 0.09 -2.91
C PRO A 88 18.78 -0.85 -2.96
N THR A 89 18.74 -1.77 -3.92
CA THR A 89 17.69 -2.80 -4.06
C THR A 89 17.63 -3.74 -2.86
N LYS A 90 18.77 -4.11 -2.25
CA LYS A 90 18.85 -4.96 -1.06
C LYS A 90 18.32 -4.22 0.18
N VAL A 91 18.73 -2.98 0.36
CA VAL A 91 18.25 -2.12 1.47
C VAL A 91 16.74 -1.93 1.37
N ILE A 92 16.22 -1.66 0.17
CA ILE A 92 14.77 -1.57 -0.08
C ILE A 92 14.08 -2.92 0.21
N ASN A 93 14.70 -4.05 -0.19
CA ASN A 93 14.15 -5.38 0.08
C ASN A 93 14.07 -5.69 1.58
N ASP A 94 15.10 -5.35 2.34
CA ASP A 94 15.13 -5.56 3.79
C ASP A 94 14.13 -4.63 4.48
N ALA A 95 14.03 -3.36 4.05
CA ALA A 95 12.99 -2.45 4.54
C ALA A 95 11.57 -2.97 4.28
N VAL A 96 11.30 -3.53 3.10
CA VAL A 96 9.98 -4.14 2.79
C VAL A 96 9.73 -5.39 3.65
N LYS A 97 10.76 -6.20 3.97
CA LYS A 97 10.60 -7.32 4.90
C LYS A 97 10.26 -6.85 6.31
N ASP A 98 10.91 -5.80 6.79
CA ASP A 98 10.63 -5.21 8.10
C ASP A 98 9.19 -4.68 8.15
N LEU A 99 8.73 -3.99 7.11
CA LEU A 99 7.34 -3.54 6.98
C LEU A 99 6.34 -4.70 6.96
N ILE A 100 6.65 -5.81 6.28
CA ILE A 100 5.82 -7.02 6.28
C ILE A 100 5.77 -7.65 7.67
N HIS A 101 6.90 -7.69 8.38
CA HIS A 101 6.95 -8.23 9.74
C HIS A 101 6.10 -7.37 10.70
N ASP A 102 6.22 -6.06 10.63
CA ASP A 102 5.42 -5.12 11.42
C ASP A 102 3.94 -5.23 11.07
N PHE A 103 3.60 -5.31 9.79
CA PHE A 103 2.23 -5.53 9.31
C PHE A 103 1.63 -6.81 9.90
N LYS A 104 2.36 -7.93 9.82
CA LYS A 104 1.91 -9.21 10.38
C LYS A 104 1.67 -9.14 11.89
N ARG A 105 2.45 -8.35 12.62
CA ARG A 105 2.23 -8.12 14.06
C ARG A 105 0.89 -7.43 14.33
N TYR A 106 0.51 -6.47 13.49
CA TYR A 106 -0.79 -5.78 13.59
C TYR A 106 -1.96 -6.62 13.06
N GLU A 107 -1.73 -7.46 12.06
CA GLU A 107 -2.74 -8.31 11.43
C GLU A 107 -3.12 -9.53 12.29
N ARG A 108 -2.14 -10.11 13.01
CA ARG A 108 -2.27 -11.32 13.83
C ARG A 108 -3.54 -11.41 14.71
N PRO A 109 -3.93 -10.38 15.48
CA PRO A 109 -5.11 -10.46 16.34
C PRO A 109 -6.44 -10.49 15.58
N PHE A 110 -6.46 -10.14 14.29
CA PHE A 110 -7.69 -10.05 13.48
C PHE A 110 -7.96 -11.28 12.62
N LEU A 111 -7.04 -12.24 12.55
CA LEU A 111 -7.14 -13.42 11.69
C LEU A 111 -8.02 -14.50 12.34
N GLU A 112 -9.03 -15.00 11.61
CA GLU A 112 -9.91 -16.09 12.07
C GLU A 112 -9.20 -17.44 12.20
N SER A 113 -8.25 -17.73 11.29
CA SER A 113 -7.45 -18.96 11.29
C SER A 113 -5.95 -18.61 11.39
N PRO A 114 -5.30 -18.87 12.54
CA PRO A 114 -3.85 -18.73 12.63
C PRO A 114 -3.19 -19.79 11.73
N HIS A 115 -2.22 -19.36 10.94
CA HIS A 115 -1.58 -20.20 9.92
C HIS A 115 -0.76 -21.29 10.62
N THR A 116 -1.31 -22.49 10.69
CA THR A 116 -0.75 -23.58 11.46
C THR A 116 0.14 -24.44 10.55
N GLY A 117 1.36 -23.95 10.31
CA GLY A 117 2.54 -24.83 10.33
C GLY A 117 2.97 -25.60 9.07
N ARG A 118 2.31 -25.52 7.91
CA ARG A 118 2.85 -26.15 6.67
C ARG A 118 2.76 -25.30 5.39
N GLU A 119 2.21 -24.10 5.51
CA GLU A 119 1.74 -23.25 4.41
C GLU A 119 2.50 -21.91 4.30
N LYS A 120 3.77 -21.87 4.70
CA LYS A 120 4.62 -20.67 4.53
C LYS A 120 4.72 -20.22 3.06
N GLU A 121 4.49 -21.15 2.13
CA GLU A 121 4.43 -20.89 0.68
C GLU A 121 3.06 -20.38 0.22
N LEU A 122 1.97 -20.73 0.93
CA LEU A 122 0.60 -20.26 0.67
C LEU A 122 0.29 -18.92 1.37
N GLU A 123 1.00 -18.57 2.46
CA GLU A 123 1.04 -17.18 2.97
C GLU A 123 1.39 -16.16 1.88
N TRP A 124 2.12 -16.62 0.87
CA TRP A 124 2.65 -15.84 -0.24
C TRP A 124 1.88 -16.05 -1.54
N SER A 125 0.83 -16.87 -1.54
CA SER A 125 -0.06 -17.04 -2.68
C SER A 125 -1.21 -16.03 -2.61
N PHE A 126 -1.74 -15.67 -3.78
CA PHE A 126 -2.90 -14.79 -3.95
C PHE A 126 -4.15 -15.28 -3.18
N ASP A 127 -4.18 -16.55 -2.77
CA ASP A 127 -5.28 -17.16 -2.01
C ASP A 127 -5.35 -16.65 -0.56
N ALA A 128 -4.21 -16.26 0.03
CA ALA A 128 -4.17 -15.68 1.37
C ALA A 128 -4.79 -14.26 1.44
N THR A 129 -5.09 -13.65 0.29
CA THR A 129 -5.82 -12.38 0.18
C THR A 129 -7.32 -12.54 0.45
N GLN A 130 -7.85 -13.78 0.41
CA GLN A 130 -9.26 -14.07 0.73
C GLN A 130 -9.52 -14.31 2.23
N GLN A 131 -8.56 -14.03 3.10
CA GLN A 131 -8.72 -14.28 4.53
C GLN A 131 -9.86 -13.45 5.14
N HIS A 132 -10.71 -14.13 5.89
CA HIS A 132 -11.78 -13.51 6.67
C HIS A 132 -11.19 -12.89 7.94
N TYR A 133 -11.36 -11.57 8.08
CA TYR A 133 -10.98 -10.84 9.29
C TYR A 133 -12.13 -10.82 10.30
N ARG A 134 -11.82 -11.11 11.57
CA ARG A 134 -12.78 -10.96 12.66
C ARG A 134 -13.16 -9.50 12.85
N CYS A 135 -14.46 -9.22 12.77
CA CYS A 135 -15.03 -7.87 12.86
C CYS A 135 -15.92 -7.67 14.09
N ASP A 136 -15.62 -8.34 15.21
CA ASP A 136 -16.36 -8.16 16.48
C ASP A 136 -16.10 -6.78 17.09
N PHE A 137 -16.96 -6.37 18.03
CA PHE A 137 -16.86 -5.07 18.71
C PHE A 137 -15.50 -4.85 19.41
N SER A 138 -14.94 -5.88 20.04
CA SER A 138 -13.61 -5.83 20.66
C SER A 138 -12.50 -5.58 19.64
N HIS A 139 -12.59 -6.22 18.46
CA HIS A 139 -11.66 -6.02 17.35
C HIS A 139 -11.79 -4.59 16.78
N ARG A 140 -13.00 -4.01 16.75
CA ARG A 140 -13.20 -2.60 16.34
C ARG A 140 -12.51 -1.62 17.27
N LEU A 141 -12.53 -1.87 18.58
CA LEU A 141 -11.81 -1.04 19.54
C LEU A 141 -10.29 -1.23 19.40
N LEU A 142 -9.84 -2.48 19.18
CA LEU A 142 -8.43 -2.78 18.90
C LEU A 142 -7.94 -2.05 17.65
N TRP A 143 -8.76 -1.99 16.59
CA TRP A 143 -8.49 -1.29 15.35
C TRP A 143 -8.22 0.19 15.55
N LEU A 144 -9.06 0.89 16.32
CA LEU A 144 -8.86 2.32 16.57
C LEU A 144 -7.48 2.61 17.17
N ARG A 145 -6.97 1.69 17.99
CA ARG A 145 -5.62 1.79 18.56
C ARG A 145 -4.52 1.41 17.58
N SER A 146 -4.73 0.39 16.73
CA SER A 146 -3.73 -0.07 15.76
C SER A 146 -3.68 0.75 14.47
N LYS A 147 -4.75 1.49 14.16
CA LYS A 147 -4.94 2.22 12.90
C LYS A 147 -3.76 3.13 12.57
N GLY A 148 -3.28 3.92 13.53
CA GLY A 148 -2.12 4.79 13.32
C GLY A 148 -0.82 4.03 12.99
N GLY A 149 -0.65 2.83 13.56
CA GLY A 149 0.49 1.97 13.24
C GLY A 149 0.43 1.46 11.80
N ILE A 150 -0.75 1.06 11.34
CA ILE A 150 -0.99 0.54 9.99
C ILE A 150 -0.85 1.65 8.95
N GLU A 151 -1.39 2.83 9.21
CA GLU A 151 -1.21 4.02 8.37
C GLU A 151 0.28 4.39 8.25
N SER A 152 1.05 4.28 9.33
CA SER A 152 2.49 4.53 9.28
C SER A 152 3.24 3.51 8.39
N ILE A 153 2.80 2.24 8.36
CA ILE A 153 3.37 1.21 7.48
C ILE A 153 3.03 1.55 6.02
N ALA A 154 1.77 1.93 5.76
CA ALA A 154 1.33 2.34 4.43
C ALA A 154 2.12 3.56 3.92
N GLU A 155 2.33 4.57 4.75
CA GLU A 155 3.11 5.76 4.40
C GLU A 155 4.57 5.42 4.09
N LYS A 156 5.19 4.55 4.91
CA LYS A 156 6.56 4.07 4.67
C LYS A 156 6.67 3.30 3.36
N LEU A 157 5.71 2.41 3.08
CA LEU A 157 5.67 1.66 1.83
C LEU A 157 5.50 2.60 0.63
N GLN A 158 4.60 3.57 0.71
CA GLN A 158 4.38 4.55 -0.34
C GLN A 158 5.66 5.34 -0.63
N LYS A 159 6.40 5.77 0.40
CA LYS A 159 7.71 6.43 0.22
C LYS A 159 8.71 5.54 -0.52
N ILE A 160 8.75 4.25 -0.21
CA ILE A 160 9.61 3.28 -0.92
C ILE A 160 9.17 3.15 -2.38
N GLN A 161 7.88 2.97 -2.62
CA GLN A 161 7.30 2.85 -3.96
C GLN A 161 7.57 4.08 -4.82
N THR A 162 7.36 5.29 -4.30
CA THR A 162 7.65 6.54 -5.02
C THR A 162 9.13 6.64 -5.40
N ARG A 163 10.04 6.32 -4.46
CA ARG A 163 11.49 6.34 -4.74
C ARG A 163 11.87 5.35 -5.84
N ARG A 164 11.34 4.13 -5.76
CA ARG A 164 11.57 3.12 -6.80
C ARG A 164 11.04 3.58 -8.16
N ILE A 165 9.79 4.05 -8.22
CA ILE A 165 9.16 4.52 -9.46
C ILE A 165 9.98 5.65 -10.08
N ALA A 166 10.49 6.58 -9.27
CA ALA A 166 11.37 7.64 -9.76
C ALA A 166 12.66 7.09 -10.41
N VAL A 167 13.29 6.09 -9.79
CA VAL A 167 14.49 5.42 -10.35
C VAL A 167 14.16 4.70 -11.65
N GLU A 168 13.11 3.89 -11.67
CA GLU A 168 12.71 3.12 -12.86
C GLU A 168 12.27 4.03 -14.02
N THR A 169 11.58 5.13 -13.72
CA THR A 169 11.20 6.13 -14.72
C THR A 169 12.43 6.82 -15.30
N THR A 170 13.44 7.08 -14.46
CA THR A 170 14.71 7.69 -14.88
C THR A 170 15.51 6.72 -15.77
N GLU A 171 15.63 5.46 -15.38
CA GLU A 171 16.25 4.41 -16.21
C GLU A 171 15.53 4.26 -17.55
N SER A 172 14.19 4.21 -17.54
CA SER A 172 13.37 4.12 -18.75
C SER A 172 13.57 5.32 -19.68
N ARG A 173 13.70 6.53 -19.12
CA ARG A 173 13.99 7.74 -19.88
C ARG A 173 15.33 7.65 -20.60
N PHE A 174 16.37 7.12 -19.96
CA PHE A 174 17.68 6.94 -20.60
C PHE A 174 17.61 5.90 -21.72
N MET A 175 16.97 4.76 -21.49
CA MET A 175 16.78 3.73 -22.53
C MET A 175 16.02 4.29 -23.74
N LEU A 176 14.97 5.08 -23.52
CA LEU A 176 14.22 5.73 -24.60
C LEU A 176 15.07 6.74 -25.38
N ALA A 177 15.93 7.50 -24.70
CA ALA A 177 16.85 8.42 -25.35
C ALA A 177 17.83 7.69 -26.27
N ASP A 178 18.38 6.56 -25.83
CA ASP A 178 19.28 5.73 -26.63
C ASP A 178 18.57 5.14 -27.85
N VAL A 179 17.34 4.61 -27.66
CA VAL A 179 16.51 4.09 -28.76
C VAL A 179 16.21 5.19 -29.78
N MET A 180 15.85 6.40 -29.33
CA MET A 180 15.62 7.53 -30.23
C MET A 180 16.90 7.92 -31.00
N GLY A 181 18.07 7.84 -30.36
CA GLY A 181 19.36 8.01 -31.03
C GLY A 181 19.57 7.00 -32.15
N MET A 182 19.30 5.71 -31.88
CA MET A 182 19.41 4.65 -32.87
C MET A 182 18.41 4.81 -34.03
N VAL A 183 17.18 5.22 -33.74
CA VAL A 183 16.15 5.45 -34.77
C VAL A 183 16.57 6.59 -35.71
N ARG A 184 17.07 7.70 -35.16
CA ARG A 184 17.59 8.82 -35.97
C ARG A 184 18.78 8.41 -36.83
N GLU A 185 19.65 7.55 -36.31
CA GLU A 185 20.78 7.04 -37.09
C GLU A 185 20.33 6.13 -38.24
N ASN A 186 19.32 5.28 -37.99
CA ASN A 186 18.73 4.46 -39.04
C ASN A 186 18.03 5.30 -40.12
N GLU A 187 17.34 6.37 -39.73
CA GLU A 187 16.72 7.32 -40.66
C GLU A 187 17.77 7.96 -41.59
N ARG A 188 18.88 8.46 -41.02
CA ARG A 188 19.99 9.01 -41.82
C ARG A 188 20.57 7.99 -42.79
N ARG A 189 20.75 6.73 -42.34
CA ARG A 189 21.25 5.66 -43.19
C ARG A 189 20.30 5.33 -44.33
N LEU A 190 18.99 5.32 -44.07
CA LEU A 190 17.96 5.09 -45.09
C LEU A 190 17.94 6.23 -46.12
N SER A 191 17.98 7.49 -45.68
CA SER A 191 18.04 8.64 -46.59
C SER A 191 19.29 8.60 -47.47
N ALA A 192 20.44 8.24 -46.92
CA ALA A 192 21.68 8.09 -47.71
C ALA A 192 21.58 6.95 -48.75
N ILE A 193 20.86 5.86 -48.43
CA ILE A 193 20.59 4.79 -49.40
C ILE A 193 19.64 5.28 -50.50
N GLU A 194 18.59 6.01 -50.12
CA GLU A 194 17.62 6.57 -51.07
C GLU A 194 18.29 7.56 -52.04
N GLU A 195 19.15 8.45 -51.55
CA GLU A 195 19.92 9.39 -52.37
C GLU A 195 20.82 8.67 -53.37
N ARG A 196 21.49 7.58 -52.94
CA ARG A 196 22.30 6.73 -53.85
C ARG A 196 21.44 6.04 -54.91
N LEU A 197 20.26 5.55 -54.54
CA LEU A 197 19.33 4.93 -55.49
C LEU A 197 18.80 5.94 -56.51
N GLN A 198 18.50 7.17 -56.09
CA GLN A 198 18.08 8.23 -57.01
C GLN A 198 19.20 8.62 -57.99
N MET A 199 20.44 8.77 -57.51
CA MET A 199 21.60 9.02 -58.37
C MET A 199 21.82 7.91 -59.41
N SER A 200 21.65 6.64 -59.02
CA SER A 200 21.75 5.51 -59.94
C SER A 200 20.64 5.49 -61.01
N ARG A 201 19.49 6.11 -60.75
CA ARG A 201 18.34 6.14 -61.67
C ARG A 201 18.46 7.22 -62.75
N ILE A 202 19.27 8.26 -62.51
CA ILE A 202 19.50 9.39 -63.42
C ILE A 202 20.66 9.11 -64.41
N GLY A 203 21.45 8.06 -64.17
CA GLY A 203 22.59 7.66 -65.01
C GLY A 203 22.28 6.83 -66.26
N TYR A 204 21.03 6.81 -66.74
CA TYR A 204 20.60 6.18 -68.00
C TYR A 204 19.95 7.19 -68.93
#